data_AF-A0A0S7F3A4-F1
#
_entry.id   AF-A0A0S7F3A4-F1
#
_cell.length_a   1.000
_cell.length_b   1.000
_cell.length_c   1.000
_cell.angle_alpha   90.00
_cell.angle_beta   90.00
_cell.angle_gamma   90.00
#
_symmetry.space_group_name_H-M   'P 1'
#
loop_
_entity.id
_entity.type
_entity.pdbx_description
1 polymer ?
#
loop_
_entity_poly.entity_id
_entity_poly.type
_entity_poly.pdbx_seq_one_letter_code
_entity_poly.pdbx_strand_id
1 'polypeptide(L)'
;MEEFNSGKQFVRYINMLINDTTFLLDESLESLKRIHEVQEEMKNKEQWDQLPREQQQSRQSQLTQDERVSRSYLALATETVEMFHILTKQVQKPFLRPVSVAASSARSTRFIPCIK
;
A
#
# COMPACT_ATOMS: atom_id res chain seq x y z
N MET A 1 -18.93 15.82 18.69
CA MET A 1 -19.12 15.57 17.24
C MET A 1 -19.06 16.86 16.40
N GLU A 2 -18.64 18.01 16.94
CA GLU A 2 -18.55 19.27 16.17
C GLU A 2 -17.13 19.61 15.66
N GLU A 3 -16.08 18.93 16.15
CA GLU A 3 -14.69 19.27 15.77
C GLU A 3 -14.29 18.83 14.36
N PHE A 4 -14.98 17.84 13.76
CA PHE A 4 -14.77 17.46 12.36
C PHE A 4 -15.24 18.52 11.34
N ASN A 5 -15.92 19.59 11.79
CA ASN A 5 -16.41 20.65 10.91
C ASN A 5 -15.31 21.60 10.41
N SER A 6 -14.13 21.62 11.04
CA SER A 6 -13.00 22.35 10.48
C SER A 6 -12.41 21.54 9.32
N GLY A 7 -12.74 21.92 8.09
CA GLY A 7 -12.23 21.25 6.87
C GLY A 7 -10.72 21.04 6.84
N LYS A 8 -9.94 21.84 7.60
CA LYS A 8 -8.49 21.66 7.78
C LYS A 8 -8.12 20.38 8.55
N GLN A 9 -8.83 20.04 9.62
CA GLN A 9 -8.56 18.81 10.39
C GLN A 9 -8.92 17.58 9.58
N PHE A 10 -10.05 17.63 8.85
CA PHE A 10 -10.44 16.57 7.92
C PHE A 10 -9.39 16.35 6.82
N VAL A 11 -8.92 17.43 6.17
CA VAL A 11 -7.87 17.33 5.14
C VAL A 11 -6.57 16.77 5.71
N ARG A 12 -6.16 17.19 6.91
CA ARG A 12 -4.96 16.63 7.57
C ARG A 12 -5.11 15.13 7.86
N TYR A 13 -6.28 14.70 8.33
CA TYR A 13 -6.57 13.29 8.58
C TYR A 13 -6.54 12.46 7.30
N ILE A 14 -7.20 12.92 6.23
CA ILE A 14 -7.17 12.27 4.92
C ILE A 14 -5.74 12.20 4.36
N ASN A 15 -4.95 13.27 4.50
CA ASN A 15 -3.56 13.25 4.05
C ASN A 15 -2.70 12.25 4.83
N MET A 16 -2.89 12.12 6.15
CA MET A 16 -2.20 11.10 6.94
C MET A 16 -2.60 9.69 6.48
N LEU A 17 -3.90 9.45 6.28
CA LEU A 17 -4.40 8.17 5.76
C LEU A 17 -3.86 7.84 4.37
N ILE A 18 -3.82 8.79 3.45
CA ILE A 18 -3.27 8.60 2.10
C ILE A 18 -1.79 8.23 2.19
N ASN A 19 -1.02 8.93 3.03
CA ASN A 19 0.40 8.63 3.22
C ASN A 19 0.61 7.22 3.79
N ASP A 20 -0.14 6.84 4.82
CA ASP A 20 -0.05 5.51 5.42
C ASP A 20 -0.44 4.42 4.40
N THR A 21 -1.50 4.64 3.63
CA THR A 21 -1.94 3.71 2.57
C THR A 21 -0.87 3.57 1.48
N THR A 22 -0.25 4.68 1.07
CA THR A 22 0.79 4.68 0.02
C THR A 22 2.02 3.91 0.50
N PHE A 23 2.47 4.17 1.73
CA PHE A 23 3.58 3.45 2.34
C PHE A 23 3.31 1.94 2.41
N LEU A 24 2.12 1.55 2.89
CA LEU A 24 1.74 0.14 2.98
C LEU A 24 1.67 -0.55 1.63
N LEU A 25 1.16 0.14 0.60
CA LEU A 25 1.11 -0.39 -0.77
C LEU A 25 2.53 -0.57 -1.33
N ASP A 26 3.40 0.42 -1.19
CA ASP A 26 4.79 0.35 -1.67
C ASP A 26 5.55 -0.82 -1.01
N GLU A 27 5.46 -0.95 0.33
CA GLU A 27 6.07 -2.06 1.08
C GLU A 27 5.49 -3.42 0.68
N SER A 28 4.18 -3.49 0.40
CA SER A 28 3.54 -4.73 -0.06
C SER A 28 4.05 -5.18 -1.42
N LEU A 29 4.23 -4.24 -2.36
CA LEU A 29 4.72 -4.51 -3.70
C LEU A 29 6.21 -4.91 -3.66
N GLU A 30 6.99 -4.25 -2.81
CA GLU A 30 8.40 -4.60 -2.64
C GLU A 30 8.56 -6.01 -2.03
N SER A 31 7.74 -6.35 -1.02
CA SER A 31 7.71 -7.69 -0.44
C SER A 31 7.32 -8.75 -1.47
N LEU A 32 6.31 -8.49 -2.30
CA LEU A 32 5.91 -9.39 -3.39
C LEU A 32 7.03 -9.59 -4.43
N LYS A 33 7.77 -8.53 -4.74
CA LYS A 33 8.93 -8.61 -5.64
C LYS A 33 10.01 -9.53 -5.06
N ARG A 34 10.37 -9.38 -3.78
CA ARG A 34 11.36 -10.23 -3.11
C ARG A 34 10.94 -11.70 -3.08
N ILE A 35 9.66 -11.97 -2.79
CA ILE A 35 9.08 -13.32 -2.84
C ILE A 35 9.29 -13.93 -4.23
N HIS A 36 8.95 -13.18 -5.29
CA HIS A 36 9.07 -13.66 -6.67
C HIS A 36 10.53 -13.96 -7.05
N GLU A 37 11.46 -13.09 -6.69
CA GLU A 37 12.90 -13.28 -6.96
C GLU A 37 13.42 -14.58 -6.31
N VAL A 38 13.13 -14.80 -5.02
CA VAL A 38 13.57 -16.02 -4.32
C VAL A 38 12.89 -17.27 -4.90
N GLN A 39 11.61 -17.20 -5.29
CA GLN A 39 10.92 -18.31 -5.93
C GLN A 39 11.52 -18.69 -7.29
N GLU A 40 11.92 -17.71 -8.11
CA GLU A 40 12.61 -17.97 -9.38
C GLU A 40 14.03 -18.53 -9.16
N GLU A 41 14.77 -18.05 -8.16
CA GLU A 41 16.06 -18.64 -7.74
C GLU A 41 15.87 -20.13 -7.39
N MET A 42 14.85 -20.47 -6.58
CA MET A 42 14.56 -21.84 -6.16
C MET A 42 14.06 -22.75 -7.30
N LYS A 43 13.38 -22.18 -8.29
CA LYS A 43 12.87 -22.90 -9.45
C LYS A 43 14.02 -23.39 -10.35
N ASN A 44 15.12 -22.64 -10.41
CA ASN A 44 16.34 -23.06 -11.08
C ASN A 44 17.15 -24.03 -10.20
N LYS A 45 16.70 -25.29 -10.14
CA LYS A 45 17.31 -26.33 -9.28
C LYS A 45 18.80 -26.53 -9.51
N GLU A 46 19.29 -26.40 -10.75
CA GLU A 46 20.72 -26.56 -11.05
C GLU A 46 21.58 -25.52 -10.35
N GLN A 47 21.14 -24.27 -10.29
CA GLN A 47 21.84 -23.21 -9.58
C GLN A 47 21.58 -23.26 -8.08
N TRP A 48 20.33 -23.58 -7.69
CA TRP A 48 19.94 -23.68 -6.29
C TRP A 48 20.72 -24.76 -5.54
N ASP A 49 20.85 -25.96 -6.13
CA ASP A 49 21.54 -27.09 -5.50
C ASP A 49 23.06 -26.88 -5.42
N GLN A 50 23.61 -25.95 -6.19
CA GLN A 50 25.02 -25.51 -6.08
C GLN A 50 25.26 -24.53 -4.93
N LEU A 51 24.21 -23.88 -4.41
CA LEU A 51 24.35 -22.97 -3.27
C LEU A 51 24.68 -23.75 -1.99
N PRO A 52 25.51 -23.17 -1.09
CA PRO A 52 25.72 -23.73 0.24
C PRO A 52 24.40 -23.88 1.00
N ARG A 53 24.27 -24.96 1.79
CA ARG A 53 23.05 -25.22 2.59
C ARG A 53 22.65 -24.06 3.50
N GLU A 54 23.61 -23.35 4.07
CA GLU A 54 23.31 -22.14 4.88
C GLU A 54 22.65 -21.04 4.05
N GLN A 55 23.09 -20.83 2.81
CA GLN A 55 22.49 -19.84 1.92
C GLN A 55 21.08 -20.26 1.51
N GLN A 56 20.87 -21.54 1.16
CA GLN A 56 19.53 -22.07 0.86
C GLN A 56 18.58 -21.87 2.05
N GLN A 57 19.03 -22.18 3.27
CA GLN A 57 18.23 -22.02 4.48
C GLN A 57 17.93 -20.55 4.80
N SER A 58 18.90 -19.66 4.62
CA SER A 58 18.71 -18.21 4.77
C SER A 58 17.67 -17.67 3.78
N ARG A 59 17.78 -18.04 2.50
CA ARG A 59 16.83 -17.68 1.44
C ARG A 59 15.42 -18.20 1.72
N GLN A 60 15.29 -19.46 2.17
CA GLN A 60 14.00 -20.04 2.55
C GLN A 60 13.37 -19.33 3.77
N SER A 61 14.19 -18.95 4.76
CA SER A 61 13.74 -18.19 5.92
C SER A 61 13.25 -16.80 5.51
N GLN A 62 14.01 -16.12 4.64
CA GLN A 62 13.64 -14.83 4.06
C GLN A 62 12.32 -14.92 3.30
N LEU A 63 12.15 -15.92 2.44
CA LEU A 63 10.90 -16.17 1.71
C LEU A 63 9.70 -16.32 2.67
N THR A 64 9.86 -17.13 3.71
CA THR A 64 8.80 -17.35 4.71
C THR A 64 8.42 -16.06 5.44
N GLN A 65 9.42 -15.23 5.76
CA GLN A 65 9.21 -13.95 6.39
C GLN A 65 8.51 -12.97 5.46
N ASP A 66 8.97 -12.83 4.21
CA ASP A 66 8.35 -11.94 3.22
C ASP A 66 6.91 -12.38 2.93
N GLU A 67 6.62 -13.68 2.80
CA GLU A 67 5.24 -14.17 2.63
C GLU A 67 4.33 -13.77 3.79
N ARG A 68 4.82 -13.85 5.04
CA ARG A 68 4.06 -13.44 6.22
C ARG A 68 3.77 -11.94 6.20
N VAL A 69 4.79 -11.14 5.87
CA VAL A 69 4.70 -9.68 5.80
C VAL A 69 3.73 -9.25 4.70
N SER A 70 3.86 -9.83 3.50
CA SER A 70 2.98 -9.56 2.37
C SER A 70 1.50 -9.84 2.69
N ARG A 71 1.20 -10.98 3.35
CA ARG A 71 -0.18 -11.27 3.79
C ARG A 71 -0.71 -10.22 4.76
N SER A 72 0.10 -9.78 5.71
CA SER A 72 -0.29 -8.73 6.66
C SER A 72 -0.57 -7.40 5.95
N TYR A 73 0.24 -7.02 4.97
CA TYR A 73 0.02 -5.79 4.22
C TYR A 73 -1.23 -5.85 3.35
N LEU A 74 -1.51 -7.00 2.71
CA LEU A 74 -2.74 -7.16 1.92
C LEU A 74 -4.00 -7.12 2.78
N ALA A 75 -3.96 -7.69 3.99
CA ALA A 75 -5.06 -7.58 4.95
C ALA A 75 -5.31 -6.12 5.34
N LEU A 76 -4.24 -5.39 5.69
CA LEU A 76 -4.34 -3.99 6.07
C LEU A 76 -4.79 -3.08 4.90
N ALA A 77 -4.33 -3.36 3.68
CA ALA A 77 -4.79 -2.68 2.48
C ALA A 77 -6.30 -2.89 2.24
N THR A 78 -6.78 -4.12 2.48
CA THR A 78 -8.22 -4.45 2.38
C THR A 78 -9.04 -3.66 3.40
N GLU A 79 -8.62 -3.64 4.68
CA GLU A 79 -9.27 -2.85 5.73
C GLU A 79 -9.27 -1.34 5.40
N THR A 80 -8.16 -0.85 4.84
CA THR A 80 -8.02 0.56 4.46
C THR A 80 -8.96 0.94 3.32
N VAL A 81 -9.08 0.11 2.29
CA VAL A 81 -10.05 0.30 1.19
C VAL A 81 -11.48 0.24 1.71
N GLU A 82 -11.78 -0.67 2.64
CA GLU A 82 -13.10 -0.75 3.28
C GLU A 82 -13.41 0.52 4.09
N MET A 83 -12.44 1.04 4.83
CA MET A 83 -12.58 2.32 5.54
C MET A 83 -12.81 3.49 4.56
N PHE A 84 -12.09 3.53 3.43
CA PHE A 84 -12.36 4.51 2.37
C PHE A 84 -13.77 4.39 1.79
N HIS A 85 -14.26 3.16 1.59
CA HIS A 85 -15.65 2.91 1.15
C HIS A 85 -16.68 3.41 2.16
N ILE A 86 -16.43 3.21 3.46
CA ILE A 86 -17.31 3.73 4.52
C ILE A 86 -17.26 5.26 4.58
N LEU A 87 -16.07 5.85 4.53
CA LEU A 87 -15.88 7.31 4.56
C LEU A 87 -16.52 7.99 3.34
N THR A 88 -16.38 7.42 2.14
CA THR A 88 -17.01 7.97 0.92
C THR A 88 -18.54 7.85 0.94
N LYS A 89 -19.10 6.85 1.61
CA LYS A 89 -20.56 6.72 1.84
C LYS A 89 -21.09 7.68 2.91
N GLN A 90 -20.37 7.85 4.02
CA GLN A 90 -20.83 8.61 5.19
C GLN A 90 -20.53 10.12 5.08
N VAL A 91 -19.49 10.51 4.33
CA VAL A 91 -18.93 11.86 4.34
C VAL A 91 -18.91 12.44 2.91
N GLN A 92 -20.08 12.61 2.28
CA GLN A 92 -20.14 13.15 0.90
C GLN A 92 -19.75 14.64 0.79
N LYS A 93 -20.11 15.47 1.78
CA LYS A 93 -19.94 16.94 1.70
C LYS A 93 -18.49 17.45 1.64
N PRO A 94 -17.51 16.87 2.35
CA PRO A 94 -16.11 17.31 2.26
C PRO A 94 -15.41 16.95 0.94
N PHE A 95 -15.78 15.84 0.28
CA PHE A 95 -15.25 15.45 -1.03
C PHE A 95 -15.92 16.19 -2.21
N LEU A 96 -17.09 16.79 -1.97
CA LEU A 96 -17.81 17.62 -2.94
C LEU A 96 -17.46 19.12 -2.84
N ARG A 97 -16.62 19.53 -1.87
CA ARG A 97 -16.13 20.91 -1.87
C ARG A 97 -15.25 21.09 -3.09
N PRO A 98 -15.56 22.03 -4.00
CA PRO A 98 -14.71 22.29 -5.15
C PRO A 98 -13.34 22.64 -4.60
N VAL A 99 -12.35 21.81 -4.93
CA VAL A 99 -10.96 22.21 -4.88
C VAL A 99 -10.90 23.45 -5.75
N SER A 100 -10.96 24.62 -5.13
CA SER A 100 -10.61 25.87 -5.77
C SER A 100 -9.18 25.68 -6.25
N VAL A 101 -9.06 25.39 -7.54
CA VAL A 101 -7.82 25.37 -8.31
C VAL A 101 -7.25 26.78 -8.27
N ALA A 102 -6.63 27.12 -7.14
CA ALA A 102 -5.69 28.21 -7.07
C ALA A 102 -4.34 27.61 -7.49
N ALA A 103 -4.00 27.89 -8.74
CA ALA A 103 -2.79 27.45 -9.39
C ALA A 103 -1.55 27.85 -8.59
N SER A 104 -0.79 26.88 -8.12
CA SER A 104 0.67 26.99 -8.02
C SER A 104 1.32 25.63 -7.79
N SER A 105 2.07 25.20 -8.81
CA SER A 105 3.13 24.18 -8.77
C SER A 105 2.74 22.70 -8.87
N ALA A 106 2.52 22.30 -10.12
CA ALA A 106 2.98 21.05 -10.75
C ALA A 106 3.52 19.93 -9.83
N ARG A 107 2.64 19.01 -9.42
CA ARG A 107 2.87 17.56 -9.45
C ARG A 107 1.58 16.83 -9.07
N SER A 108 1.37 15.67 -9.67
CA SER A 108 0.31 14.72 -9.36
C SER A 108 -1.04 14.88 -10.09
N THR A 109 -0.98 15.09 -11.42
CA THR A 109 -2.02 14.57 -12.33
C THR A 109 -1.65 13.13 -12.70
N ARG A 110 -2.11 12.16 -11.91
CA ARG A 110 -2.34 10.76 -12.31
C ARG A 110 -2.78 10.00 -11.06
N PHE A 111 -4.07 9.92 -10.76
CA PHE A 111 -4.67 8.81 -9.98
C PHE A 111 -6.20 8.97 -9.85
N ILE A 112 -6.90 9.18 -10.97
CA ILE A 112 -8.35 8.90 -11.09
C ILE A 112 -8.52 8.50 -12.56
N PRO A 113 -8.68 7.21 -12.93
CA PRO A 113 -9.91 6.46 -12.63
C PRO A 113 -9.75 4.92 -12.52
N CYS A 114 -10.07 4.32 -11.37
CA CYS A 114 -10.30 2.86 -11.28
C CYS A 114 -11.55 2.49 -10.45
N ILE A 115 -12.53 3.39 -10.36
CA ILE A 115 -13.86 3.03 -9.83
C ILE A 115 -14.91 3.53 -10.81
N LYS A 116 -15.15 2.72 -11.84
CA LYS A 116 -16.41 2.65 -12.55
C LYS A 116 -16.58 1.25 -13.13
#